data_AF-A0A1C4QXI6-F1
#
_entry.id   AF-A0A1C4QXI6-F1
#
_cell.length_a   1.000
_cell.length_b   1.000
_cell.length_c   1.000
_cell.angle_alpha   90.00
_cell.angle_beta   90.00
_cell.angle_gamma   90.00
#
_symmetry.space_group_name_H-M   'P 1'
#
loop_
_entity.id
_entity.type
_entity.pdbx_description
1 polymer ?
#
loop_
_entity_poly.entity_id
_entity_poly.type
_entity_poly.pdbx_seq_one_letter_code
_entity_poly.pdbx_strand_id
1 'polypeptide(L)'
;MSRTGGGRSWLFGGRDKAEHGSERPTAPAAPPEDPGTADPESAPPLLTEEYGTLVLLRAAHDTAISETAVHELADLLGAEPEITTVVTGAVGPGSAPAGEFWQRLSEVFDTLSEAGTRTVRLVMSGAGHERPERPSVARRVADAWKLEVIAPDGEVQIVPGGSLFVRPDPPGTRGWWSFAPGVRPVALGSRQPSPAWQEGVEQVPQRTDSGCFIHQIPAGLLARSPYATEPERGDLCYSVPVDPRGPTVLVGVPEGGDLSASDVGEVLSALPTALHSRVRLAPGSPRDILRTGQLAAELLGNDVVVYTGMPLLTPSAPMERASARAVLVGADGAPRWRPFVDAVVCAPGREGEPAPAPRLVRWSVPVQGRGNPEPGVVRLSDRWRATVTRAGLWITGEEGVTLEGTPPPTAREVDAEGPAIEVGRPGEELDASLWPELARLLAGLGSDVGRRARLYVHGTATDGGRALRTLAAQHGVRTVRFAPRRATAQAPQTGGAVSRPQGVASDPRAGTAVPRPQGAAPDPARRGGVAVPRVLRP
;
A
#
# COMPACT_ATOMS: atom_id res chain seq x y z
N MET A 1 -26.73 -24.79 -8.55
CA MET A 1 -27.41 -23.69 -7.81
C MET A 1 -26.63 -22.42 -8.06
N SER A 2 -27.12 -21.61 -8.99
CA SER A 2 -26.48 -20.37 -9.45
C SER A 2 -26.70 -19.26 -8.42
N ARG A 3 -25.64 -18.54 -8.06
CA ARG A 3 -25.75 -17.24 -7.40
C ARG A 3 -24.95 -16.22 -8.20
N THR A 4 -25.72 -15.31 -8.78
CA THR A 4 -25.36 -14.12 -9.52
C THR A 4 -24.62 -13.14 -8.61
N GLY A 5 -23.43 -12.72 -9.04
CA GLY A 5 -22.66 -11.64 -8.46
C GLY A 5 -23.17 -10.28 -8.95
N GLY A 6 -23.37 -9.35 -8.02
CA GLY A 6 -23.61 -7.94 -8.28
C GLY A 6 -22.57 -7.13 -7.53
N GLY A 7 -21.49 -6.75 -8.21
CA GLY A 7 -20.51 -5.80 -7.70
C GLY A 7 -21.10 -4.39 -7.76
N ARG A 8 -21.26 -3.75 -6.59
CA ARG A 8 -21.61 -2.33 -6.48
C ARG A 8 -20.38 -1.56 -6.02
N SER A 9 -19.97 -0.59 -6.84
CA SER A 9 -19.03 0.45 -6.49
C SER A 9 -19.62 1.37 -5.42
N TRP A 10 -18.87 1.64 -4.36
CA TRP A 10 -19.21 2.62 -3.33
C TRP A 10 -18.03 3.58 -3.17
N LEU A 11 -18.21 4.82 -3.62
CA LEU A 11 -17.41 5.97 -3.19
C LEU A 11 -18.35 7.12 -2.81
N PHE A 12 -18.23 7.49 -1.54
CA PHE A 12 -18.56 8.74 -0.85
C PHE A 12 -19.65 9.66 -1.45
N GLY A 13 -20.82 9.66 -0.81
CA GLY A 13 -21.80 10.74 -0.87
C GLY A 13 -22.36 11.01 0.53
N GLY A 14 -22.02 12.16 1.11
CA GLY A 14 -22.61 12.66 2.34
C GLY A 14 -24.10 12.93 2.17
N ARG A 15 -24.90 12.65 3.20
CA ARG A 15 -26.34 12.88 3.15
C ARG A 15 -26.80 13.62 4.41
N ASP A 16 -27.21 14.85 4.18
CA ASP A 16 -27.90 15.71 5.13
C ASP A 16 -29.29 15.17 5.48
N LYS A 17 -29.68 15.43 6.73
CA LYS A 17 -30.99 15.17 7.33
C LYS A 17 -31.94 16.37 7.14
N ALA A 18 -33.18 16.10 6.74
CA ALA A 18 -34.41 16.80 7.16
C ALA A 18 -35.59 15.91 6.72
N GLU A 19 -36.28 15.19 7.61
CA GLU A 19 -37.43 15.59 8.43
C GLU A 19 -38.75 15.89 7.68
N HIS A 20 -39.70 14.96 7.90
CA HIS A 20 -41.14 15.08 8.17
C HIS A 20 -42.10 15.84 7.22
N GLY A 21 -43.22 15.17 6.88
CA GLY A 21 -44.49 15.87 6.62
C GLY A 21 -45.54 15.17 5.75
N SER A 22 -46.23 14.17 6.32
CA SER A 22 -47.65 13.80 6.20
C SER A 22 -48.50 14.05 4.92
N GLU A 23 -49.13 12.94 4.49
CA GLU A 23 -50.39 12.68 3.77
C GLU A 23 -51.46 13.78 3.63
N ARG A 24 -52.11 13.90 2.45
CA ARG A 24 -53.46 13.35 2.10
C ARG A 24 -54.00 13.85 0.73
N PRO A 25 -55.04 13.20 0.15
CA PRO A 25 -55.21 12.98 -1.29
C PRO A 25 -56.33 13.80 -1.96
N THR A 26 -56.33 13.87 -3.30
CA THR A 26 -57.51 14.31 -4.07
C THR A 26 -57.64 13.55 -5.40
N ALA A 27 -58.73 12.78 -5.48
CA ALA A 27 -59.62 12.30 -6.57
C ALA A 27 -59.21 12.33 -8.08
N PRO A 28 -59.85 11.49 -8.92
CA PRO A 28 -59.29 10.85 -10.11
C PRO A 28 -59.56 11.60 -11.42
N ALA A 29 -58.66 11.46 -12.40
CA ALA A 29 -58.93 11.83 -13.78
C ALA A 29 -58.20 10.93 -14.79
N ALA A 30 -58.99 10.39 -15.72
CA ALA A 30 -58.69 9.80 -17.03
C ALA A 30 -57.87 8.48 -17.12
N PRO A 31 -58.29 7.55 -17.99
CA PRO A 31 -57.58 6.29 -18.22
C PRO A 31 -56.23 6.55 -18.92
N PRO A 32 -55.18 5.77 -18.62
CA PRO A 32 -53.92 5.87 -19.33
C PRO A 32 -54.14 5.41 -20.77
N GLU A 33 -53.87 6.32 -21.70
CA GLU A 33 -53.59 5.98 -23.08
C GLU A 33 -52.44 4.97 -23.12
N ASP A 34 -52.58 4.03 -24.05
CA ASP A 34 -51.64 2.97 -24.42
C ASP A 34 -50.18 3.44 -24.23
N PRO A 35 -49.30 2.68 -23.52
CA PRO A 35 -47.88 2.96 -23.57
C PRO A 35 -47.45 2.73 -25.01
N GLY A 36 -47.30 3.86 -25.72
CA GLY A 36 -46.60 3.93 -26.98
C GLY A 36 -45.39 3.03 -26.89
N THR A 37 -45.36 2.08 -27.80
CA THR A 37 -44.28 1.11 -27.99
C THR A 37 -42.98 1.87 -27.81
N ALA A 38 -42.29 1.63 -26.69
CA ALA A 38 -40.98 2.19 -26.47
C ALA A 38 -40.14 1.72 -27.66
N ASP A 39 -39.76 2.66 -28.52
CA ASP A 39 -38.75 2.44 -29.54
C ASP A 39 -37.58 1.73 -28.83
N PRO A 40 -37.05 0.62 -29.37
CA PRO A 40 -35.93 -0.05 -28.75
C PRO A 40 -34.82 0.99 -28.61
N GLU A 41 -34.49 1.33 -27.35
CA GLU A 41 -33.47 2.30 -26.97
C GLU A 41 -32.29 2.19 -27.93
N SER A 42 -32.16 3.17 -28.83
CA SER A 42 -31.04 3.26 -29.75
C SER A 42 -29.78 3.18 -28.91
N ALA A 43 -28.97 2.15 -29.14
CA ALA A 43 -27.71 2.01 -28.44
C ALA A 43 -26.93 3.32 -28.59
N PRO A 44 -26.39 3.86 -27.49
CA PRO A 44 -25.70 5.15 -27.51
C PRO A 44 -24.49 5.09 -28.46
N PRO A 45 -24.22 6.18 -29.20
CA PRO A 45 -23.21 6.18 -30.25
C PRO A 45 -21.81 5.93 -29.67
N LEU A 46 -20.99 5.21 -30.44
CA LEU A 46 -19.56 5.13 -30.17
C LEU A 46 -18.88 6.46 -30.46
N LEU A 47 -18.04 6.88 -29.52
CA LEU A 47 -17.21 8.07 -29.60
C LEU A 47 -15.74 7.65 -29.76
N THR A 48 -15.03 8.38 -30.61
CA THR A 48 -13.57 8.35 -30.69
C THR A 48 -13.05 9.66 -30.12
N GLU A 49 -12.24 9.57 -29.08
CA GLU A 49 -11.60 10.71 -28.40
C GLU A 49 -10.09 10.62 -28.63
N GLU A 50 -9.45 11.76 -28.95
CA GLU A 50 -8.01 11.82 -29.23
C GLU A 50 -7.29 12.67 -28.19
N TYR A 51 -6.21 12.10 -27.63
CA TYR A 51 -5.36 12.71 -26.62
C TYR A 51 -3.88 12.55 -27.03
N GLY A 52 -3.46 13.27 -28.07
CA GLY A 52 -2.11 13.14 -28.63
C GLY A 52 -1.96 11.79 -29.35
N THR A 53 -1.04 10.93 -28.88
CA THR A 53 -0.84 9.57 -29.44
C THR A 53 -1.77 8.52 -28.82
N LEU A 54 -2.69 8.93 -27.94
CA LEU A 54 -3.72 8.07 -27.35
C LEU A 54 -5.06 8.30 -28.07
N VAL A 55 -5.67 7.21 -28.56
CA VAL A 55 -7.02 7.19 -29.14
C VAL A 55 -7.90 6.33 -28.24
N LEU A 56 -9.00 6.89 -27.74
CA LEU A 56 -9.97 6.19 -26.89
C LEU A 56 -11.26 5.95 -27.67
N LEU A 57 -11.63 4.68 -27.86
CA LEU A 57 -12.88 4.25 -28.49
C LEU A 57 -13.82 3.68 -27.42
N ARG A 58 -14.89 4.40 -27.09
CA ARG A 58 -15.87 3.98 -26.07
C ARG A 58 -17.27 4.47 -26.39
N ALA A 59 -18.29 3.92 -25.74
CA ALA A 59 -19.64 4.49 -25.82
C ALA A 59 -19.69 5.82 -25.04
N ALA A 60 -20.52 6.77 -25.48
CA ALA A 60 -20.58 8.12 -24.89
C ALA A 60 -20.85 8.16 -23.37
N HIS A 61 -21.52 7.14 -22.83
CA HIS A 61 -21.85 6.98 -21.41
C HIS A 61 -20.95 5.97 -20.68
N ASP A 62 -19.94 5.40 -21.35
CA ASP A 62 -19.01 4.44 -20.73
C ASP A 62 -18.03 5.17 -19.80
N THR A 63 -18.22 4.95 -18.51
CA THR A 63 -17.39 5.48 -17.42
C THR A 63 -16.45 4.44 -16.82
N ALA A 64 -16.31 3.26 -17.44
CA ALA A 64 -15.40 2.20 -16.98
C ALA A 64 -13.95 2.69 -16.93
N ILE A 65 -13.57 3.60 -17.84
CA ILE A 65 -12.29 4.29 -17.84
C ILE A 65 -12.51 5.72 -17.35
N SER A 66 -12.03 6.01 -16.13
CA SER A 66 -12.11 7.35 -15.54
C SER A 66 -11.26 8.36 -16.30
N GLU A 67 -11.64 9.64 -16.27
CA GLU A 67 -10.86 10.74 -16.87
C GLU A 67 -9.43 10.82 -16.32
N THR A 68 -9.25 10.59 -15.01
CA THR A 68 -7.91 10.50 -14.39
C THR A 68 -7.07 9.40 -15.05
N ALA A 69 -7.65 8.22 -15.29
CA ALA A 69 -6.94 7.13 -15.95
C ALA A 69 -6.59 7.46 -17.41
N VAL A 70 -7.46 8.18 -18.13
CA VAL A 70 -7.17 8.66 -19.49
C VAL A 70 -5.98 9.63 -19.48
N HIS A 71 -5.94 10.58 -18.55
CA HIS A 71 -4.80 11.50 -18.41
C HIS A 71 -3.51 10.78 -18.02
N GLU A 72 -3.55 9.85 -17.07
CA GLU A 72 -2.37 9.06 -16.68
C GLU A 72 -1.84 8.20 -17.84
N LEU A 73 -2.73 7.61 -18.65
CA LEU A 73 -2.36 6.89 -19.86
C LEU A 73 -1.73 7.81 -20.90
N ALA A 74 -2.33 8.97 -21.16
CA ALA A 74 -1.80 9.95 -22.12
C ALA A 74 -0.42 10.47 -21.68
N ASP A 75 -0.24 10.73 -20.38
CA ASP A 75 1.02 11.21 -19.82
C ASP A 75 2.15 10.15 -19.94
N LEU A 76 1.87 8.89 -19.59
CA LEU A 76 2.89 7.83 -19.63
C LEU A 76 3.16 7.36 -21.06
N LEU A 77 2.12 6.99 -21.80
CA LEU A 77 2.24 6.36 -23.12
C LEU A 77 2.47 7.39 -24.23
N GLY A 78 2.07 8.64 -24.02
CA GLY A 78 2.37 9.76 -24.92
C GLY A 78 3.87 10.07 -25.02
N ALA A 79 4.68 9.58 -24.08
CA ALA A 79 6.14 9.71 -24.12
C ALA A 79 6.82 8.74 -25.11
N GLU A 80 6.09 7.79 -25.72
CA GLU A 80 6.57 6.88 -26.75
C GLU A 80 6.10 7.36 -28.15
N PRO A 81 6.76 8.35 -28.78
CA PRO A 81 6.23 9.01 -29.98
C PRO A 81 6.12 8.09 -31.21
N GLU A 82 6.77 6.92 -31.18
CA GLU A 82 6.72 5.93 -32.27
C GLU A 82 5.53 4.96 -32.15
N ILE A 83 4.80 4.99 -31.03
CA ILE A 83 3.71 4.07 -30.73
C ILE A 83 2.41 4.86 -30.48
N THR A 84 1.42 4.65 -31.34
CA THR A 84 0.05 5.13 -31.06
C THR A 84 -0.66 4.11 -30.17
N THR A 85 -1.30 4.54 -29.08
CA THR A 85 -2.08 3.67 -28.21
C THR A 85 -3.56 3.80 -28.51
N VAL A 86 -4.24 2.69 -28.82
CA VAL A 86 -5.69 2.63 -29.02
C VAL A 86 -6.31 1.89 -27.84
N VAL A 87 -7.17 2.56 -27.07
CA VAL A 87 -7.86 1.99 -25.91
C VAL A 87 -9.32 1.78 -26.24
N THR A 88 -9.83 0.59 -25.94
CA THR A 88 -11.24 0.25 -26.16
C THR A 88 -11.97 0.17 -24.82
N GLY A 89 -13.12 0.83 -24.71
CA GLY A 89 -14.04 0.73 -23.56
C GLY A 89 -14.60 -0.67 -23.35
N ALA A 90 -15.39 -0.85 -22.29
CA ALA A 90 -15.95 -2.15 -21.93
C ALA A 90 -17.07 -2.55 -22.89
N VAL A 91 -16.93 -3.71 -23.56
CA VAL A 91 -18.01 -4.31 -24.36
C VAL A 91 -18.94 -5.08 -23.41
N GLY A 92 -20.02 -4.44 -22.94
CA GLY A 92 -21.00 -5.01 -22.01
C GLY A 92 -22.47 -4.82 -22.45
N PRO A 93 -23.45 -5.30 -21.67
CA PRO A 93 -24.86 -5.00 -21.93
C PRO A 93 -25.09 -3.48 -21.86
N GLY A 94 -25.51 -2.88 -22.98
CA GLY A 94 -25.57 -1.42 -23.16
C GLY A 94 -24.40 -0.80 -23.94
N SER A 95 -23.50 -1.63 -24.50
CA SER A 95 -22.51 -1.21 -25.50
C SER A 95 -23.13 -1.16 -26.90
N ALA A 96 -22.48 -0.41 -27.80
CA ALA A 96 -22.90 -0.34 -29.20
C ALA A 96 -22.88 -1.72 -29.87
N PRO A 97 -23.69 -1.94 -30.93
CA PRO A 97 -23.71 -3.19 -31.66
C PRO A 97 -22.29 -3.55 -32.13
N ALA A 98 -21.92 -4.83 -32.02
CA ALA A 98 -20.56 -5.29 -32.36
C ALA A 98 -20.12 -4.87 -33.77
N GLY A 99 -21.04 -4.80 -34.74
CA GLY A 99 -20.74 -4.32 -36.10
C GLY A 99 -20.28 -2.86 -36.15
N GLU A 100 -20.95 -1.97 -35.41
CA GLU A 100 -20.59 -0.55 -35.32
C GLU A 100 -19.21 -0.39 -34.67
N PHE A 101 -18.92 -1.17 -33.62
CA PHE A 101 -17.60 -1.19 -32.98
C PHE A 101 -16.48 -1.56 -33.95
N TRP A 102 -16.64 -2.63 -34.72
CA TRP A 102 -15.63 -3.05 -35.70
C TRP A 102 -15.49 -2.06 -36.85
N GLN A 103 -16.57 -1.43 -37.29
CA GLN A 103 -16.51 -0.37 -38.29
C GLN A 103 -15.68 0.82 -37.77
N ARG A 104 -16.01 1.35 -36.58
CA ARG A 104 -15.27 2.46 -35.98
C ARG A 104 -13.81 2.14 -35.72
N LEU A 105 -13.53 0.93 -35.23
CA LEU A 105 -12.15 0.49 -35.01
C LEU A 105 -11.37 0.40 -36.34
N SER A 106 -12.02 0.00 -37.44
CA SER A 106 -11.40 -0.01 -38.77
C SER A 106 -11.11 1.40 -39.27
N GLU A 107 -12.06 2.34 -39.10
CA GLU A 107 -11.87 3.76 -39.43
C GLU A 107 -10.69 4.39 -38.67
N VAL A 108 -10.52 4.03 -37.39
CA VAL A 108 -9.33 4.43 -36.60
C VAL A 108 -8.05 3.88 -37.24
N PHE A 109 -7.99 2.59 -37.58
CA PHE A 109 -6.79 2.02 -38.19
C PHE A 109 -6.49 2.55 -39.60
N ASP A 110 -7.51 2.85 -40.40
CA ASP A 110 -7.34 3.53 -41.70
C ASP A 110 -6.68 4.89 -41.50
N THR A 111 -7.18 5.69 -40.56
CA THR A 111 -6.62 7.00 -40.21
C THR A 111 -5.17 6.91 -39.74
N LEU A 112 -4.85 5.93 -38.88
CA LEU A 112 -3.48 5.70 -38.40
C LEU A 112 -2.53 5.27 -39.52
N SER A 113 -2.99 4.42 -40.43
CA SER A 113 -2.23 4.00 -41.60
C SER A 113 -1.94 5.17 -42.54
N GLU A 114 -2.93 6.01 -42.82
CA GLU A 114 -2.78 7.23 -43.62
C GLU A 114 -1.81 8.24 -42.97
N ALA A 115 -1.80 8.33 -41.64
CA ALA A 115 -0.84 9.13 -40.88
C ALA A 115 0.58 8.54 -40.86
N GLY A 116 0.79 7.34 -41.38
CA GLY A 116 2.09 6.67 -41.44
C GLY A 116 2.52 6.00 -40.12
N THR A 117 1.58 5.73 -39.21
CA THR A 117 1.86 5.01 -37.95
C THR A 117 2.37 3.60 -38.23
N ARG A 118 3.48 3.23 -37.60
CA ARG A 118 4.14 1.93 -37.81
C ARG A 118 3.79 0.90 -36.75
N THR A 119 3.56 1.36 -35.51
CA THR A 119 3.31 0.50 -34.35
C THR A 119 2.10 1.02 -33.58
N VAL A 120 1.18 0.12 -33.27
CA VAL A 120 -0.02 0.42 -32.48
C VAL A 120 -0.08 -0.47 -31.26
N ARG A 121 -0.30 0.13 -30.09
CA ARG A 121 -0.65 -0.59 -28.86
C ARG A 121 -2.17 -0.66 -28.73
N LEU A 122 -2.75 -1.82 -28.99
CA LEU A 122 -4.18 -2.08 -28.88
C LEU A 122 -4.54 -2.58 -27.48
N VAL A 123 -5.04 -1.68 -26.63
CA VAL A 123 -5.50 -1.94 -25.27
C VAL A 123 -6.95 -2.43 -25.33
N MET A 124 -7.10 -3.70 -25.71
CA MET A 124 -8.36 -4.42 -25.77
C MET A 124 -8.18 -5.83 -25.21
N SER A 125 -8.86 -6.16 -24.11
CA SER A 125 -8.73 -7.46 -23.43
C SER A 125 -8.89 -8.64 -24.40
N GLY A 126 -7.91 -9.55 -24.41
CA GLY A 126 -7.90 -10.74 -25.26
C GLY A 126 -7.62 -10.49 -26.74
N ALA A 127 -7.30 -9.26 -27.18
CA ALA A 127 -7.02 -8.95 -28.58
C ALA A 127 -5.84 -9.74 -29.18
N GLY A 128 -4.87 -10.10 -28.34
CA GLY A 128 -3.72 -10.94 -28.67
C GLY A 128 -3.98 -12.44 -28.56
N HIS A 129 -5.17 -12.88 -28.12
CA HIS A 129 -5.45 -14.30 -27.90
C HIS A 129 -5.60 -15.04 -29.24
N GLU A 130 -4.58 -15.80 -29.63
CA GLU A 130 -4.55 -16.62 -30.85
C GLU A 130 -5.08 -18.04 -30.58
N ARG A 131 -5.93 -18.56 -31.47
CA ARG A 131 -6.43 -19.94 -31.43
C ARG A 131 -6.02 -20.68 -32.71
N PRO A 132 -5.83 -22.01 -32.69
CA PRO A 132 -5.34 -22.77 -33.85
C PRO A 132 -6.09 -22.53 -35.17
N GLU A 133 -7.39 -22.22 -35.11
CA GLU A 133 -8.25 -22.01 -36.29
C GLU A 133 -8.74 -20.57 -36.44
N ARG A 134 -8.32 -19.67 -35.53
CA ARG A 134 -8.79 -18.29 -35.51
C ARG A 134 -7.65 -17.35 -35.14
N PRO A 135 -7.11 -16.58 -36.11
CA PRO A 135 -6.09 -15.59 -35.80
C PRO A 135 -6.65 -14.57 -34.80
N SER A 136 -5.78 -14.09 -33.92
CA SER A 136 -6.12 -13.07 -32.94
C SER A 136 -6.61 -11.78 -33.63
N VAL A 137 -7.26 -10.88 -32.88
CA VAL A 137 -7.64 -9.57 -33.44
C VAL A 137 -6.40 -8.81 -33.87
N ALA A 138 -5.37 -8.81 -33.01
CA ALA A 138 -4.11 -8.15 -33.27
C ALA A 138 -3.41 -8.67 -34.54
N ARG A 139 -3.41 -10.00 -34.77
CA ARG A 139 -2.89 -10.61 -35.99
C ARG A 139 -3.62 -10.10 -37.23
N ARG A 140 -4.95 -10.10 -37.21
CA ARG A 140 -5.77 -9.64 -38.35
C ARG A 140 -5.53 -8.17 -38.64
N VAL A 141 -5.43 -7.33 -37.61
CA VAL A 141 -5.13 -5.90 -37.75
C VAL A 141 -3.72 -5.71 -38.33
N ALA A 142 -2.71 -6.38 -37.78
CA ALA A 142 -1.34 -6.28 -38.26
C ALA A 142 -1.24 -6.64 -39.75
N ASP A 143 -1.84 -7.76 -40.16
CA ASP A 143 -1.76 -8.23 -41.55
C ASP A 143 -2.56 -7.37 -42.53
N ALA A 144 -3.70 -6.81 -42.13
CA ALA A 144 -4.57 -5.99 -42.97
C ALA A 144 -4.01 -4.57 -43.18
N TRP A 145 -3.55 -3.91 -42.11
CA TRP A 145 -3.04 -2.53 -42.16
C TRP A 145 -1.51 -2.44 -42.28
N LYS A 146 -0.80 -3.57 -42.35
CA LYS A 146 0.67 -3.64 -42.50
C LYS A 146 1.45 -2.89 -41.42
N LEU A 147 0.92 -2.91 -40.19
CA LEU A 147 1.50 -2.28 -39.01
C LEU A 147 1.82 -3.32 -37.93
N GLU A 148 2.72 -3.00 -37.02
CA GLU A 148 2.98 -3.82 -35.83
C GLU A 148 1.89 -3.54 -34.78
N VAL A 149 1.30 -4.60 -34.20
CA VAL A 149 0.30 -4.48 -33.13
C VAL A 149 0.82 -5.08 -31.83
N ILE A 150 0.85 -4.29 -30.77
CA ILE A 150 1.07 -4.76 -29.39
C ILE A 150 -0.29 -4.96 -28.73
N ALA A 151 -0.62 -6.16 -28.29
CA ALA A 151 -1.94 -6.47 -27.74
C ALA A 151 -1.90 -7.50 -26.59
N PRO A 152 -2.84 -7.43 -25.64
CA PRO A 152 -2.91 -8.37 -24.53
C PRO A 152 -3.67 -9.65 -24.94
N ASP A 153 -3.19 -10.82 -24.53
CA ASP A 153 -3.91 -12.10 -24.70
C ASP A 153 -4.85 -12.43 -23.52
N GLY A 154 -4.81 -11.60 -22.49
CA GLY A 154 -5.62 -11.68 -21.28
C GLY A 154 -6.40 -10.40 -21.02
N GLU A 155 -6.97 -10.32 -19.83
CA GLU A 155 -7.65 -9.12 -19.38
C GLU A 155 -6.63 -8.04 -19.01
N VAL A 156 -6.79 -6.86 -19.59
CA VAL A 156 -5.92 -5.72 -19.31
C VAL A 156 -6.46 -4.92 -18.13
N GLN A 157 -5.55 -4.58 -17.22
CA GLN A 157 -5.76 -3.65 -16.12
C GLN A 157 -4.98 -2.37 -16.40
N ILE A 158 -5.68 -1.23 -16.37
CA ILE A 158 -5.05 0.09 -16.33
C ILE A 158 -4.67 0.34 -14.87
N VAL A 159 -3.37 0.44 -14.63
CA VAL A 159 -2.81 0.63 -13.29
C VAL A 159 -2.66 2.13 -13.07
N PRO A 160 -2.94 2.65 -11.85
CA PRO A 160 -2.65 4.03 -11.51
C PRO A 160 -1.22 4.41 -11.95
N GLY A 161 -1.10 5.48 -12.72
CA GLY A 161 0.16 5.96 -13.30
C GLY A 161 0.32 5.61 -14.77
N GLY A 162 -0.71 5.03 -15.39
CA GLY A 162 -0.81 4.84 -16.84
C GLY A 162 -0.17 3.55 -17.36
N SER A 163 0.51 2.77 -16.50
CA SER A 163 1.04 1.47 -16.93
C SER A 163 -0.09 0.47 -17.11
N LEU A 164 0.09 -0.49 -18.02
CA LEU A 164 -0.86 -1.52 -18.31
C LEU A 164 -0.35 -2.86 -17.81
N PHE A 165 -1.23 -3.68 -17.25
CA PHE A 165 -0.88 -4.98 -16.69
C PHE A 165 -1.85 -6.06 -17.15
N VAL A 166 -1.32 -7.23 -17.48
CA VAL A 166 -2.10 -8.45 -17.70
C VAL A 166 -1.66 -9.45 -16.65
N ARG A 167 -2.60 -9.86 -15.79
CA ARG A 167 -2.30 -10.86 -14.75
C ARG A 167 -1.91 -12.18 -15.43
N PRO A 168 -0.73 -12.74 -15.15
CA PRO A 168 -0.36 -14.05 -15.67
C PRO A 168 -1.31 -15.12 -15.11
N ASP A 169 -1.64 -16.12 -15.93
CA ASP A 169 -2.56 -17.21 -15.59
C ASP A 169 -1.83 -18.55 -15.75
N PRO A 170 -1.45 -19.22 -14.64
CA PRO A 170 -0.67 -20.45 -14.70
C PRO A 170 -1.44 -21.59 -15.39
N PRO A 171 -0.78 -22.46 -16.18
CA PRO A 171 0.66 -22.53 -16.47
C PRO A 171 1.09 -21.66 -17.68
N GLY A 172 0.23 -20.78 -18.20
CA GLY A 172 0.45 -20.05 -19.44
C GLY A 172 1.17 -18.72 -19.28
N THR A 173 1.89 -18.33 -20.33
CA THR A 173 2.45 -16.97 -20.52
C THR A 173 1.36 -16.02 -21.01
N ARG A 174 0.32 -15.79 -20.21
CA ARG A 174 -0.58 -14.67 -20.48
C ARG A 174 0.17 -13.37 -20.28
N GLY A 175 -0.04 -12.42 -21.18
CA GLY A 175 0.66 -11.17 -21.21
C GLY A 175 0.38 -10.37 -22.47
N TRP A 176 1.35 -9.52 -22.78
CA TRP A 176 1.40 -8.72 -23.97
C TRP A 176 2.20 -9.42 -25.05
N TRP A 177 1.79 -9.21 -26.29
CA TRP A 177 2.39 -9.80 -27.47
C TRP A 177 2.52 -8.75 -28.57
N SER A 178 3.64 -8.78 -29.30
CA SER A 178 3.82 -8.04 -30.55
C SER A 178 3.46 -8.93 -31.74
N PHE A 179 2.70 -8.39 -32.67
CA PHE A 179 2.27 -9.00 -33.92
C PHE A 179 2.75 -8.12 -35.08
N ALA A 180 3.81 -8.53 -35.76
CA ALA A 180 4.23 -7.92 -37.02
C ALA A 180 3.65 -8.67 -38.23
N PRO A 181 3.40 -7.99 -39.38
CA PRO A 181 2.75 -8.58 -40.53
C PRO A 181 3.50 -9.81 -41.07
N GLY A 182 2.81 -10.95 -41.18
CA GLY A 182 3.41 -12.21 -41.65
C GLY A 182 4.51 -12.82 -40.77
N VAL A 183 4.79 -12.26 -39.58
CA VAL A 183 5.81 -12.75 -38.65
C VAL A 183 5.16 -13.39 -37.42
N ARG A 184 5.76 -14.46 -36.89
CA ARG A 184 5.28 -15.11 -35.66
C ARG A 184 5.19 -14.12 -34.49
N PRO A 185 4.15 -14.18 -33.63
CA PRO A 185 4.05 -13.25 -32.51
C PRO A 185 5.22 -13.40 -31.53
N VAL A 186 5.61 -12.28 -30.93
CA VAL A 186 6.68 -12.21 -29.91
C VAL A 186 6.08 -11.85 -28.56
N ALA A 187 6.37 -12.62 -27.52
CA ALA A 187 5.92 -12.33 -26.16
C ALA A 187 6.68 -11.12 -25.59
N LEU A 188 5.95 -10.20 -24.96
CA LEU A 188 6.46 -8.98 -24.34
C LEU A 188 6.28 -8.96 -22.81
N GLY A 189 5.75 -10.03 -22.23
CA GLY A 189 5.55 -10.20 -20.79
C GLY A 189 4.30 -9.51 -20.22
N SER A 190 4.20 -9.38 -18.90
CA SER A 190 2.93 -9.00 -18.24
C SER A 190 2.66 -7.49 -18.16
N ARG A 191 3.63 -6.61 -18.42
CA ARG A 191 3.49 -5.14 -18.29
C ARG A 191 3.76 -4.42 -19.60
N GLN A 192 3.06 -3.30 -19.81
CA GLN A 192 3.32 -2.37 -20.90
C GLN A 192 3.25 -0.91 -20.42
N PRO A 193 4.27 -0.08 -20.72
CA PRO A 193 5.57 -0.45 -21.29
C PRO A 193 6.32 -1.41 -20.37
N SER A 194 7.16 -2.29 -20.95
CA SER A 194 7.88 -3.30 -20.16
C SER A 194 9.00 -2.61 -19.35
N PRO A 195 8.97 -2.67 -18.01
CA PRO A 195 10.09 -2.15 -17.22
C PRO A 195 11.31 -3.08 -17.38
N ALA A 196 12.52 -2.51 -17.32
CA ALA A 196 13.77 -3.25 -17.52
C ALA A 196 14.00 -4.41 -16.54
N TRP A 197 13.23 -4.49 -15.45
CA TRP A 197 13.29 -5.57 -14.46
C TRP A 197 12.25 -6.67 -14.67
N GLN A 198 11.34 -6.54 -15.64
CA GLN A 198 10.21 -7.47 -15.83
C GLN A 198 10.66 -8.92 -15.99
N GLU A 199 11.63 -9.18 -16.87
CA GLU A 199 12.10 -10.53 -17.18
C GLU A 199 12.59 -11.25 -15.91
N GLY A 200 13.31 -10.54 -15.03
CA GLY A 200 13.79 -11.12 -13.78
C GLY A 200 12.68 -11.41 -12.77
N VAL A 201 11.59 -10.66 -12.79
CA VAL A 201 10.40 -10.91 -11.96
C VAL A 201 9.59 -12.10 -12.49
N GLU A 202 9.51 -12.27 -13.82
CA GLU A 202 8.78 -13.36 -14.45
C GLU A 202 9.42 -14.73 -14.24
N GLN A 203 10.72 -14.76 -13.95
CA GLN A 203 11.46 -15.99 -13.64
C GLN A 203 11.27 -16.47 -12.19
N VAL A 204 10.68 -15.65 -11.30
CA VAL A 204 10.51 -16.03 -9.90
C VAL A 204 9.45 -17.13 -9.76
N PRO A 205 9.74 -18.24 -9.05
CA PRO A 205 8.78 -19.31 -8.82
C PRO A 205 7.51 -18.80 -8.12
N GLN A 206 6.36 -19.38 -8.45
CA GLN A 206 5.07 -19.02 -7.82
C GLN A 206 4.97 -19.46 -6.36
N ARG A 207 5.91 -20.29 -5.89
CA ARG A 207 5.94 -20.81 -4.54
C ARG A 207 7.39 -20.93 -4.05
N THR A 208 7.63 -20.52 -2.81
CA THR A 208 8.91 -20.74 -2.12
C THR A 208 8.97 -22.12 -1.46
N ASP A 209 10.16 -22.53 -1.01
CA ASP A 209 10.35 -23.79 -0.30
C ASP A 209 9.64 -23.76 1.07
N SER A 210 9.58 -22.60 1.71
CA SER A 210 8.78 -22.37 2.92
C SER A 210 7.26 -22.44 2.69
N GLY A 211 6.83 -22.47 1.43
CA GLY A 211 5.43 -22.62 1.04
C GLY A 211 4.68 -21.30 0.85
N CYS A 212 5.35 -20.16 0.84
CA CYS A 212 4.75 -18.87 0.52
C CYS A 212 4.33 -18.82 -0.96
N PHE A 213 3.19 -18.19 -1.24
CA PHE A 213 2.80 -17.92 -2.62
C PHE A 213 3.35 -16.57 -3.08
N ILE A 214 3.86 -16.57 -4.30
CA ILE A 214 4.38 -15.38 -4.98
C ILE A 214 3.46 -15.09 -6.16
N HIS A 215 2.87 -13.90 -6.14
CA HIS A 215 2.01 -13.38 -7.21
C HIS A 215 2.74 -12.28 -7.95
N GLN A 216 2.62 -12.25 -9.27
CA GLN A 216 3.02 -11.06 -10.02
C GLN A 216 1.94 -9.99 -9.90
N ILE A 217 2.37 -8.78 -9.56
CA ILE A 217 1.55 -7.57 -9.50
C ILE A 217 2.17 -6.50 -10.41
N PRO A 218 1.47 -5.41 -10.76
CA PRO A 218 2.03 -4.37 -11.62
C PRO A 218 3.41 -3.87 -11.16
N ALA A 219 3.56 -3.54 -9.88
CA ALA A 219 4.82 -3.01 -9.35
C ALA A 219 5.96 -4.04 -9.17
N GLY A 220 5.69 -5.33 -9.36
CA GLY A 220 6.67 -6.39 -9.13
C GLY A 220 6.03 -7.67 -8.60
N LEU A 221 6.25 -7.95 -7.31
CA LEU A 221 5.85 -9.19 -6.65
C LEU A 221 5.00 -8.93 -5.41
N LEU A 222 4.11 -9.87 -5.11
CA LEU A 222 3.40 -9.97 -3.84
C LEU A 222 3.69 -11.33 -3.22
N ALA A 223 4.31 -11.33 -2.04
CA ALA A 223 4.49 -12.52 -1.24
C ALA A 223 3.34 -12.61 -0.23
N ARG A 224 2.69 -13.77 -0.15
CA ARG A 224 1.63 -14.04 0.84
C ARG A 224 1.76 -15.41 1.48
N SER A 225 1.23 -15.50 2.70
CA SER A 225 1.08 -16.76 3.41
C SER A 225 0.22 -17.76 2.62
N PRO A 226 0.51 -19.07 2.67
CA PRO A 226 -0.31 -20.11 2.03
C PRO A 226 -1.75 -20.16 2.53
N TYR A 227 -2.00 -19.66 3.75
CA TYR A 227 -3.33 -19.64 4.37
C TYR A 227 -4.13 -18.37 4.08
N ALA A 228 -3.52 -17.39 3.43
CA ALA A 228 -4.20 -16.15 3.07
C ALA A 228 -5.03 -16.32 1.79
N THR A 229 -6.14 -15.60 1.71
CA THR A 229 -6.97 -15.48 0.50
C THR A 229 -6.12 -15.01 -0.68
N GLU A 230 -6.40 -15.53 -1.87
CA GLU A 230 -5.74 -15.08 -3.09
C GLU A 230 -6.23 -13.66 -3.45
N PRO A 231 -5.32 -12.74 -3.82
CA PRO A 231 -5.68 -11.37 -4.14
C PRO A 231 -6.54 -11.29 -5.41
N GLU A 232 -7.63 -10.54 -5.34
CA GLU A 232 -8.51 -10.23 -6.47
C GLU A 232 -8.01 -8.99 -7.22
N ARG A 233 -8.40 -8.83 -8.49
CA ARG A 233 -7.92 -7.71 -9.33
C ARG A 233 -8.25 -6.32 -8.79
N GLY A 234 -9.31 -6.22 -7.99
CA GLY A 234 -9.73 -4.97 -7.34
C GLY A 234 -8.92 -4.63 -6.08
N ASP A 235 -8.07 -5.54 -5.60
CA ASP A 235 -7.28 -5.31 -4.40
C ASP A 235 -6.18 -4.27 -4.63
N LEU A 236 -5.86 -3.50 -3.58
CA LEU A 236 -4.88 -2.41 -3.66
C LEU A 236 -3.49 -2.85 -4.15
N CYS A 237 -3.13 -4.13 -4.00
CA CYS A 237 -1.86 -4.65 -4.51
C CYS A 237 -1.72 -4.51 -6.04
N TYR A 238 -2.83 -4.47 -6.78
CA TYR A 238 -2.86 -4.20 -8.22
C TYR A 238 -2.97 -2.71 -8.57
N SER A 239 -3.07 -1.83 -7.56
CA SER A 239 -3.07 -0.37 -7.71
C SER A 239 -1.71 0.26 -7.43
N VAL A 240 -0.71 -0.55 -7.07
CA VAL A 240 0.67 -0.09 -6.85
C VAL A 240 1.33 0.21 -8.20
N PRO A 241 1.77 1.46 -8.46
CA PRO A 241 2.33 1.84 -9.74
C PRO A 241 3.68 1.15 -10.00
N VAL A 242 3.99 0.93 -11.28
CA VAL A 242 5.30 0.46 -11.73
C VAL A 242 6.37 1.53 -11.42
N ASP A 243 7.44 1.17 -10.70
CA ASP A 243 8.64 2.02 -10.55
C ASP A 243 9.71 1.56 -11.56
N PRO A 244 10.10 2.40 -12.53
CA PRO A 244 11.14 2.04 -13.50
C PRO A 244 12.50 1.76 -12.83
N ARG A 245 12.72 2.22 -11.60
CA ARG A 245 13.99 2.02 -10.87
C ARG A 245 14.17 0.61 -10.32
N GLY A 246 13.11 -0.21 -10.23
CA GLY A 246 13.20 -1.57 -9.73
C GLY A 246 11.87 -2.12 -9.20
N PRO A 247 11.77 -3.45 -9.03
CA PRO A 247 10.55 -4.08 -8.58
C PRO A 247 10.27 -3.78 -7.10
N THR A 248 9.00 -3.65 -6.77
CA THR A 248 8.52 -3.63 -5.38
C THR A 248 8.01 -5.02 -5.00
N VAL A 249 8.44 -5.51 -3.85
CA VAL A 249 7.91 -6.72 -3.22
C VAL A 249 6.96 -6.30 -2.10
N LEU A 250 5.67 -6.57 -2.29
CA LEU A 250 4.67 -6.44 -1.24
C LEU A 250 4.74 -7.64 -0.30
N VAL A 251 4.83 -7.36 1.01
CA VAL A 251 4.97 -8.37 2.04
C VAL A 251 3.65 -8.52 2.79
N GLY A 252 3.02 -9.69 2.62
CA GLY A 252 1.74 -10.03 3.24
C GLY A 252 0.53 -9.42 2.54
N VAL A 253 -0.65 -9.74 3.06
CA VAL A 253 -1.95 -9.22 2.64
C VAL A 253 -2.80 -8.90 3.89
N PRO A 254 -3.84 -8.06 3.81
CA PRO A 254 -4.55 -7.55 4.99
C PRO A 254 -5.12 -8.62 5.94
N GLU A 255 -5.68 -9.70 5.38
CA GLU A 255 -6.24 -10.84 6.14
C GLU A 255 -5.25 -12.00 6.32
N GLY A 256 -4.00 -11.81 5.90
CA GLY A 256 -2.98 -12.85 5.89
C GLY A 256 -2.24 -12.98 7.22
N GLY A 257 -1.79 -14.20 7.52
CA GLY A 257 -0.77 -14.43 8.54
C GLY A 257 0.54 -13.73 8.19
N ASP A 258 1.40 -13.57 9.20
CA ASP A 258 2.73 -12.99 9.01
C ASP A 258 3.58 -13.78 8.04
N LEU A 259 4.38 -13.05 7.27
CA LEU A 259 5.56 -13.61 6.63
C LEU A 259 6.75 -13.42 7.55
N SER A 260 7.49 -14.50 7.78
CA SER A 260 8.74 -14.43 8.50
C SER A 260 9.81 -13.73 7.63
N ALA A 261 10.88 -13.26 8.27
CA ALA A 261 12.01 -12.73 7.52
C ALA A 261 12.70 -13.78 6.63
N SER A 262 12.64 -15.05 7.03
CA SER A 262 13.14 -16.17 6.21
C SER A 262 12.33 -16.30 4.92
N ASP A 263 11.00 -16.22 5.02
CA ASP A 263 10.11 -16.30 3.85
C ASP A 263 10.41 -15.18 2.85
N VAL A 264 10.55 -13.95 3.34
CA VAL A 264 10.92 -12.81 2.50
C VAL A 264 12.33 -12.99 1.93
N GLY A 265 13.26 -13.53 2.71
CA GLY A 265 14.60 -13.85 2.26
C GLY A 265 14.63 -14.85 1.10
N GLU A 266 13.79 -15.89 1.13
CA GLU A 266 13.64 -16.84 0.02
C GLU A 266 13.10 -16.16 -1.25
N VAL A 267 12.08 -15.31 -1.12
CA VAL A 267 11.53 -14.52 -2.25
C VAL A 267 12.62 -13.65 -2.88
N LEU A 268 13.41 -12.96 -2.05
CA LEU A 268 14.48 -12.07 -2.51
C LEU A 268 15.64 -12.85 -3.13
N SER A 269 15.96 -14.03 -2.60
CA SER A 269 17.02 -14.90 -3.13
C SER A 269 16.63 -15.51 -4.49
N ALA A 270 15.32 -15.66 -4.75
CA ALA A 270 14.81 -16.13 -6.04
C ALA A 270 14.89 -15.08 -7.15
N LEU A 271 15.07 -13.79 -6.82
CA LEU A 271 15.31 -12.75 -7.81
C LEU A 271 16.73 -12.86 -8.39
N PRO A 272 16.93 -12.55 -9.68
CA PRO A 272 18.27 -12.40 -10.24
C PRO A 272 19.13 -11.41 -9.46
N THR A 273 20.41 -11.71 -9.26
CA THR A 273 21.35 -10.89 -8.47
C THR A 273 21.42 -9.43 -8.96
N ALA A 274 21.26 -9.21 -10.27
CA ALA A 274 21.23 -7.87 -10.85
C ALA A 274 20.08 -6.97 -10.32
N LEU A 275 19.03 -7.57 -9.75
CA LEU A 275 17.89 -6.87 -9.16
C LEU A 275 18.02 -6.65 -7.64
N HIS A 276 18.96 -7.31 -6.96
CA HIS A 276 19.07 -7.25 -5.49
C HIS A 276 19.26 -5.82 -4.98
N SER A 277 20.09 -5.02 -5.64
CA SER A 277 20.32 -3.60 -5.27
C SER A 277 19.19 -2.64 -5.66
N ARG A 278 18.18 -3.12 -6.39
CA ARG A 278 17.07 -2.32 -6.94
C ARG A 278 15.73 -2.65 -6.30
N VAL A 279 15.65 -3.74 -5.54
CA VAL A 279 14.42 -4.20 -4.91
C VAL A 279 13.99 -3.23 -3.81
N ARG A 280 12.68 -3.03 -3.71
CA ARG A 280 12.06 -2.24 -2.64
C ARG A 280 11.05 -3.11 -1.91
N LEU A 281 10.93 -2.93 -0.61
CA LEU A 281 9.95 -3.64 0.20
C LEU A 281 8.84 -2.69 0.62
N ALA A 282 7.61 -3.15 0.56
CA ALA A 282 6.46 -2.42 1.08
C ALA A 282 5.49 -3.38 1.80
N PRO A 283 4.82 -2.92 2.87
CA PRO A 283 3.81 -3.74 3.53
C PRO A 283 2.58 -3.89 2.62
N GLY A 284 2.12 -5.12 2.44
CA GLY A 284 0.81 -5.41 1.84
C GLY A 284 -0.30 -5.58 2.89
N SER A 285 0.03 -5.45 4.17
CA SER A 285 -0.87 -5.59 5.32
C SER A 285 -0.71 -4.41 6.29
N PRO A 286 -1.50 -4.32 7.38
CA PRO A 286 -1.36 -3.26 8.39
C PRO A 286 -0.06 -3.30 9.20
N ARG A 287 0.74 -4.35 9.03
CA ARG A 287 1.88 -4.64 9.89
C ARG A 287 3.13 -3.90 9.44
N ASP A 288 3.93 -3.47 10.41
CA ASP A 288 5.21 -2.85 10.12
C ASP A 288 6.25 -3.92 9.70
N ILE A 289 6.83 -3.74 8.51
CA ILE A 289 7.83 -4.64 7.95
C ILE A 289 9.28 -4.14 8.12
N LEU A 290 9.52 -3.11 8.92
CA LEU A 290 10.85 -2.52 9.07
C LEU A 290 11.90 -3.53 9.52
N ARG A 291 11.55 -4.37 10.51
CA ARG A 291 12.44 -5.43 11.00
C ARG A 291 12.75 -6.44 9.90
N THR A 292 11.73 -6.83 9.13
CA THR A 292 11.89 -7.72 7.97
C THR A 292 12.80 -7.09 6.92
N GLY A 293 12.67 -5.79 6.67
CA GLY A 293 13.52 -5.06 5.74
C GLY A 293 14.97 -4.91 6.20
N GLN A 294 15.21 -4.77 7.51
CA GLN A 294 16.57 -4.81 8.06
C GLN A 294 17.22 -6.19 7.87
N LEU A 295 16.49 -7.27 8.15
CA LEU A 295 16.97 -8.64 7.93
C LEU A 295 17.20 -8.94 6.44
N ALA A 296 16.38 -8.37 5.55
CA ALA A 296 16.60 -8.45 4.11
C ALA A 296 17.89 -7.73 3.67
N ALA A 297 18.16 -6.53 4.23
CA ALA A 297 19.40 -5.81 3.94
C ALA A 297 20.64 -6.61 4.38
N GLU A 298 20.57 -7.24 5.56
CA GLU A 298 21.62 -8.14 6.07
C GLU A 298 21.81 -9.36 5.16
N LEU A 299 20.72 -10.01 4.76
CA LEU A 299 20.76 -11.19 3.89
C LEU A 299 21.36 -10.88 2.51
N LEU A 300 20.94 -9.76 1.89
CA LEU A 300 21.40 -9.36 0.57
C LEU A 300 22.76 -8.65 0.58
N GLY A 301 23.25 -8.25 1.75
CA GLY A 301 24.49 -7.49 1.92
C GLY A 301 24.45 -6.11 1.23
N ASN A 302 23.27 -5.52 1.06
CA ASN A 302 23.10 -4.21 0.41
C ASN A 302 21.95 -3.40 1.02
N ASP A 303 21.94 -2.10 0.71
CA ASP A 303 20.90 -1.16 1.15
C ASP A 303 19.53 -1.55 0.56
N VAL A 304 18.54 -1.73 1.43
CA VAL A 304 17.16 -2.03 1.04
C VAL A 304 16.25 -0.86 1.38
N VAL A 305 15.52 -0.36 0.38
CA VAL A 305 14.49 0.66 0.60
C VAL A 305 13.23 -0.02 1.14
N VAL A 306 12.76 0.45 2.28
CA VAL A 306 11.54 -0.03 2.93
C VAL A 306 10.53 1.11 2.99
N TYR A 307 9.41 0.96 2.29
CA TYR A 307 8.29 1.86 2.42
C TYR A 307 7.60 1.67 3.77
N THR A 308 7.13 2.78 4.33
CA THR A 308 6.37 2.79 5.59
C THR A 308 4.97 2.20 5.40
N GLY A 309 4.40 2.33 4.19
CA GLY A 309 3.08 1.85 3.80
C GLY A 309 3.06 1.37 2.36
N MET A 310 1.91 0.92 1.86
CA MET A 310 1.77 0.53 0.45
C MET A 310 1.96 1.79 -0.43
N PRO A 311 2.84 1.76 -1.45
CA PRO A 311 3.04 2.92 -2.31
C PRO A 311 1.88 3.04 -3.29
N LEU A 312 0.98 3.98 -3.05
CA LEU A 312 -0.19 4.22 -3.89
C LEU A 312 -0.06 5.59 -4.54
N LEU A 313 -0.56 5.74 -5.77
CA LEU A 313 -0.70 7.07 -6.34
C LEU A 313 -1.69 7.88 -5.53
N THR A 314 -1.26 9.08 -5.18
CA THR A 314 -2.12 10.04 -4.50
C THR A 314 -2.39 11.19 -5.42
N PRO A 315 -3.64 11.71 -5.47
CA PRO A 315 -3.92 12.96 -6.16
C PRO A 315 -2.98 14.04 -5.62
N SER A 316 -2.18 14.63 -6.51
CA SER A 316 -1.36 15.81 -6.23
C SER A 316 -2.16 17.05 -6.66
N ALA A 317 -1.65 18.25 -6.36
CA ALA A 317 -2.27 19.48 -6.84
C ALA A 317 -2.39 19.48 -8.39
N PRO A 318 -3.33 20.23 -9.01
CA PRO A 318 -3.67 20.15 -10.44
C PRO A 318 -2.54 20.39 -11.47
N MET A 319 -1.31 20.63 -11.02
CA MET A 319 -0.12 20.83 -11.87
C MET A 319 1.08 19.96 -11.46
N GLU A 320 0.94 19.16 -10.40
CA GLU A 320 1.98 18.24 -9.96
C GLU A 320 1.68 16.85 -10.51
N ARG A 321 2.67 16.22 -11.14
CA ARG A 321 2.53 14.81 -11.52
C ARG A 321 2.19 13.99 -10.28
N ALA A 322 1.19 13.11 -10.43
CA ALA A 322 0.87 12.15 -9.39
C ALA A 322 2.14 11.40 -9.01
N SER A 323 2.40 11.32 -7.70
CA SER A 323 3.55 10.59 -7.18
C SER A 323 3.07 9.51 -6.23
N ALA A 324 3.71 8.34 -6.29
CA ALA A 324 3.40 7.27 -5.35
C ALA A 324 3.81 7.72 -3.95
N ARG A 325 2.87 7.69 -2.99
CA ARG A 325 3.12 7.99 -1.57
C ARG A 325 2.81 6.75 -0.75
N ALA A 326 3.47 6.62 0.40
CA ALA A 326 3.10 5.56 1.31
C ALA A 326 1.67 5.80 1.84
N VAL A 327 0.88 4.74 1.90
CA VAL A 327 -0.45 4.73 2.51
C VAL A 327 -0.50 3.53 3.45
N LEU A 328 -0.83 3.75 4.71
CA LEU A 328 -1.09 2.63 5.62
C LEU A 328 -2.45 2.03 5.31
N VAL A 329 -2.49 0.69 5.23
CA VAL A 329 -3.69 -0.07 4.87
C VAL A 329 -4.22 -0.76 6.13
N GLY A 330 -5.53 -0.75 6.32
CA GLY A 330 -6.22 -1.41 7.43
C GLY A 330 -6.36 -2.92 7.22
N ALA A 331 -6.76 -3.65 8.26
CA ALA A 331 -6.98 -5.10 8.17
C ALA A 331 -8.10 -5.48 7.19
N ASP A 332 -9.00 -4.52 6.91
CA ASP A 332 -10.05 -4.60 5.89
C ASP A 332 -9.55 -4.32 4.47
N GLY A 333 -8.24 -4.12 4.27
CA GLY A 333 -7.66 -3.76 2.99
C GLY A 333 -7.94 -2.32 2.56
N ALA A 334 -8.60 -1.51 3.38
CA ALA A 334 -8.90 -0.13 3.03
C ALA A 334 -7.72 0.80 3.34
N PRO A 335 -7.45 1.82 2.50
CA PRO A 335 -6.46 2.84 2.81
C PRO A 335 -6.91 3.64 4.05
N ARG A 336 -5.98 3.91 4.98
CA ARG A 336 -6.28 4.60 6.24
C ARG A 336 -5.76 6.02 6.30
N TRP A 337 -4.45 6.20 6.24
CA TRP A 337 -3.81 7.52 6.28
C TRP A 337 -2.40 7.47 5.68
N ARG A 338 -1.83 8.65 5.43
CA ARG A 338 -0.51 8.83 4.81
C ARG A 338 0.53 9.19 5.88
N PRO A 339 1.54 8.35 6.14
CA PRO A 339 2.62 8.69 7.06
C PRO A 339 3.46 9.85 6.52
N PHE A 340 4.06 10.62 7.42
CA PHE A 340 4.96 11.71 7.04
C PHE A 340 6.29 11.19 6.47
N VAL A 341 6.70 9.97 6.84
CA VAL A 341 7.82 9.26 6.23
C VAL A 341 7.27 8.25 5.22
N ASP A 342 7.59 8.44 3.94
CA ASP A 342 7.19 7.49 2.90
C ASP A 342 8.09 6.25 2.90
N ALA A 343 9.40 6.44 3.06
CA ALA A 343 10.37 5.35 2.98
C ALA A 343 11.66 5.65 3.77
N VAL A 344 12.27 4.57 4.25
CA VAL A 344 13.59 4.54 4.86
C VAL A 344 14.51 3.58 4.11
N VAL A 345 15.81 3.70 4.32
CA VAL A 345 16.80 2.70 3.90
C VAL A 345 17.30 1.95 5.12
N CYS A 346 17.24 0.63 5.05
CA CYS A 346 17.92 -0.28 5.96
C CYS A 346 19.26 -0.66 5.32
N ALA A 347 20.35 -0.50 6.05
CA ALA A 347 21.69 -0.88 5.60
C ALA A 347 22.15 -2.12 6.37
N PRO A 348 22.94 -3.01 5.74
CA PRO A 348 23.46 -4.19 6.43
C PRO A 348 24.34 -3.79 7.62
N GLY A 349 24.30 -4.60 8.69
CA GLY A 349 25.24 -4.48 9.79
C GLY A 349 26.67 -4.84 9.36
N ARG A 350 27.66 -4.29 10.04
CA ARG A 350 29.05 -4.76 9.93
C ARG A 350 29.30 -5.90 10.90
N GLU A 351 30.24 -6.77 10.59
CA GLU A 351 30.60 -7.88 11.47
C GLU A 351 31.00 -7.36 12.86
N GLY A 352 30.33 -7.87 13.91
CA GLY A 352 30.57 -7.47 15.29
C GLY A 352 29.93 -6.12 15.71
N GLU A 353 29.25 -5.43 14.81
CA GLU A 353 28.56 -4.17 15.10
C GLU A 353 27.03 -4.32 14.99
N PRO A 354 26.24 -3.67 15.85
CA PRO A 354 24.80 -3.57 15.64
C PRO A 354 24.49 -2.93 14.29
N ALA A 355 23.40 -3.38 13.66
CA ALA A 355 22.92 -2.75 12.44
C ALA A 355 22.70 -1.24 12.63
N PRO A 356 23.06 -0.41 11.65
CA PRO A 356 22.84 1.03 11.72
C PRO A 356 21.33 1.33 11.78
N ALA A 357 20.98 2.43 12.44
CA ALA A 357 19.60 2.89 12.45
C ALA A 357 19.10 3.19 11.01
N PRO A 358 17.86 2.87 10.66
CA PRO A 358 17.31 3.15 9.35
C PRO A 358 17.41 4.64 9.01
N ARG A 359 17.75 4.97 7.76
CA ARG A 359 17.95 6.35 7.31
C ARG A 359 16.74 6.85 6.55
N LEU A 360 16.27 8.06 6.84
CA LEU A 360 15.19 8.71 6.09
C LEU A 360 15.63 8.95 4.63
N VAL A 361 14.80 8.54 3.68
CA VAL A 361 15.05 8.81 2.24
C VAL A 361 13.93 9.63 1.62
N ARG A 362 12.68 9.37 1.99
CA ARG A 362 11.54 10.12 1.47
C ARG A 362 10.56 10.43 2.59
N TRP A 363 10.24 11.71 2.74
CA TRP A 363 9.33 12.21 3.76
C TRP A 363 8.71 13.54 3.30
N SER A 364 7.62 13.94 3.94
CA SER A 364 6.93 15.21 3.69
C SER A 364 6.84 16.05 4.96
N VAL A 365 6.91 17.37 4.77
CA VAL A 365 6.74 18.32 5.86
C VAL A 365 5.28 18.28 6.35
N PRO A 366 5.03 18.03 7.65
CA PRO A 366 3.66 17.92 8.19
C PRO A 366 2.86 19.22 8.10
N VAL A 367 3.53 20.38 8.09
CA VAL A 367 2.92 21.71 8.03
C VAL A 367 3.76 22.62 7.13
N GLN A 368 3.14 23.16 6.08
CA GLN A 368 3.78 24.04 5.10
C GLN A 368 4.31 25.34 5.74
N GLY A 369 5.37 25.90 5.17
CA GLY A 369 5.92 27.22 5.56
C GLY A 369 6.82 27.24 6.80
N ARG A 370 7.22 26.07 7.32
CA ARG A 370 8.20 25.97 8.42
C ARG A 370 9.54 25.50 7.87
N GLY A 371 10.61 26.26 8.16
CA GLY A 371 11.96 25.94 7.71
C GLY A 371 12.43 24.57 8.22
N ASN A 372 13.22 23.89 7.41
CA ASN A 372 13.76 22.56 7.70
C ASN A 372 15.27 22.65 7.94
N PRO A 373 15.73 22.85 9.20
CA PRO A 373 17.17 22.93 9.50
C PRO A 373 17.92 21.64 9.17
N GLU A 374 17.27 20.48 9.31
CA GLU A 374 17.86 19.15 9.12
C GLU A 374 16.84 18.19 8.50
N PRO A 375 17.24 17.13 7.76
CA PRO A 375 16.31 16.16 7.21
C PRO A 375 15.38 15.55 8.29
N GLY A 376 14.08 15.78 8.15
CA GLY A 376 13.06 15.27 9.06
C GLY A 376 12.85 16.10 10.33
N VAL A 377 13.43 17.30 10.46
CA VAL A 377 13.27 18.15 11.65
C VAL A 377 12.62 19.47 11.26
N VAL A 378 11.45 19.76 11.83
CA VAL A 378 10.71 21.01 11.62
C VAL A 378 10.85 21.88 12.87
N ARG A 379 11.38 23.10 12.71
CA ARG A 379 11.41 24.07 13.80
C ARG A 379 10.00 24.58 14.06
N LEU A 380 9.52 24.45 15.31
CA LEU A 380 8.22 24.98 15.71
C LEU A 380 8.36 26.40 16.27
N SER A 381 9.35 26.61 17.12
CA SER A 381 9.78 27.90 17.65
C SER A 381 11.27 27.87 17.95
N ASP A 382 11.81 28.91 18.59
CA ASP A 382 13.21 28.93 19.05
C ASP A 382 13.50 27.93 20.18
N ARG A 383 12.44 27.38 20.81
CA ARG A 383 12.59 26.40 21.91
C ARG A 383 12.16 25.01 21.51
N TRP A 384 11.21 24.88 20.59
CA TRP A 384 10.55 23.61 20.28
C TRP A 384 10.79 23.21 18.83
N ARG A 385 11.06 21.92 18.64
CA ARG A 385 11.16 21.28 17.32
C ARG A 385 10.30 20.03 17.26
N ALA A 386 9.82 19.70 16.06
CA ALA A 386 9.17 18.44 15.75
C ALA A 386 10.07 17.62 14.84
N THR A 387 10.45 16.43 15.29
CA THR A 387 11.12 15.44 14.46
C THR A 387 10.08 14.50 13.85
N VAL A 388 10.14 14.33 12.55
CA VAL A 388 9.31 13.40 11.81
C VAL A 388 9.78 11.99 12.10
N THR A 389 8.83 11.13 12.49
CA THR A 389 9.06 9.72 12.77
C THR A 389 8.26 8.89 11.77
N ARG A 390 8.60 7.61 11.59
CA ARG A 390 7.76 6.71 10.79
C ARG A 390 6.32 6.65 11.32
N ALA A 391 6.18 6.65 12.65
CA ALA A 391 4.89 6.57 13.34
C ALA A 391 4.11 7.90 13.41
N GLY A 392 4.72 9.03 13.09
CA GLY A 392 4.12 10.35 13.27
C GLY A 392 5.14 11.44 13.57
N LEU A 393 5.05 12.06 14.75
CA LEU A 393 5.87 13.22 15.14
C LEU A 393 6.39 13.06 16.56
N TRP A 394 7.59 13.59 16.81
CA TRP A 394 8.16 13.71 18.15
C TRP A 394 8.60 15.14 18.43
N ILE A 395 7.92 15.79 19.37
CA ILE A 395 8.11 17.18 19.74
C ILE A 395 8.99 17.24 20.97
N THR A 396 10.11 17.95 20.90
CA THR A 396 11.07 18.08 22.01
C THR A 396 11.66 19.49 22.01
N GLY A 397 12.28 19.88 23.12
CA GLY A 397 13.14 21.06 23.18
C GLY A 397 14.32 21.00 22.19
N GLU A 398 14.92 22.15 21.88
CA GLU A 398 16.17 22.19 21.09
C GLU A 398 17.34 21.52 21.83
N GLU A 399 17.45 21.71 23.14
CA GLU A 399 18.50 21.13 23.97
C GLU A 399 18.11 19.74 24.49
N GLY A 400 18.88 18.72 24.15
CA GLY A 400 18.80 17.45 24.84
C GLY A 400 19.51 16.29 24.15
N VAL A 401 20.19 15.48 24.96
CA VAL A 401 20.75 14.17 24.59
C VAL A 401 19.61 13.16 24.48
N THR A 402 19.59 12.36 23.41
CA THR A 402 18.65 11.23 23.29
C THR A 402 18.93 10.24 24.42
N LEU A 403 17.91 9.92 25.23
CA LEU A 403 18.08 8.97 26.33
C LEU A 403 18.34 7.57 25.79
N GLU A 404 19.29 6.88 26.43
CA GLU A 404 19.62 5.48 26.16
C GLU A 404 18.36 4.60 26.25
N GLY A 405 18.11 3.78 25.22
CA GLY A 405 16.91 2.92 25.12
C GLY A 405 15.70 3.54 24.42
N THR A 406 15.73 4.81 23.99
CA THR A 406 14.68 5.38 23.14
C THR A 406 14.91 4.94 21.68
N PRO A 407 13.94 4.27 21.01
CA PRO A 407 14.09 3.92 19.62
C PRO A 407 14.35 5.17 18.78
N PRO A 408 15.26 5.13 17.79
CA PRO A 408 15.44 6.26 16.91
C PRO A 408 14.12 6.59 16.20
N PRO A 409 13.87 7.88 15.84
CA PRO A 409 12.67 8.31 15.12
C PRO A 409 12.29 7.43 13.91
N THR A 410 13.31 6.88 13.25
CA THR A 410 13.20 6.03 12.06
C THR A 410 12.91 4.57 12.35
N ALA A 411 12.94 4.14 13.62
CA ALA A 411 12.62 2.78 14.06
C ALA A 411 11.29 2.66 14.80
N ARG A 412 10.55 3.76 14.95
CA ARG A 412 9.23 3.74 15.61
C ARG A 412 8.21 3.01 14.74
N GLU A 413 7.58 2.01 15.34
CA GLU A 413 6.57 1.17 14.70
C GLU A 413 5.35 2.00 14.29
N VAL A 414 4.89 1.78 13.06
CA VAL A 414 3.71 2.47 12.52
C VAL A 414 2.41 1.78 12.87
N ASP A 415 1.33 2.55 12.84
CA ASP A 415 0.00 2.03 13.10
C ASP A 415 -0.98 2.57 12.06
N ALA A 416 -1.69 1.66 11.41
CA ALA A 416 -2.69 1.98 10.40
C ALA A 416 -3.85 2.84 10.94
N GLU A 417 -4.08 2.86 12.25
CA GLU A 417 -5.17 3.64 12.85
C GLU A 417 -4.89 5.14 12.96
N GLY A 418 -3.63 5.56 12.93
CA GLY A 418 -3.28 6.98 12.95
C GLY A 418 -1.91 7.31 13.54
N PRO A 419 -1.45 8.56 13.36
CA PRO A 419 -0.13 8.98 13.81
C PRO A 419 -0.01 9.05 15.33
N ALA A 420 1.16 8.69 15.84
CA ALA A 420 1.60 9.01 17.19
C ALA A 420 2.28 10.38 17.21
N ILE A 421 1.75 11.30 18.02
CA ILE A 421 2.38 12.58 18.34
C ILE A 421 2.95 12.46 19.74
N GLU A 422 4.26 12.42 19.84
CA GLU A 422 4.98 12.27 21.09
C GLU A 422 5.47 13.64 21.56
N VAL A 423 5.32 13.94 22.85
CA VAL A 423 5.61 15.24 23.42
C VAL A 423 6.57 15.11 24.59
N GLY A 424 7.72 15.75 24.44
CA GLY A 424 8.81 15.78 25.37
C GLY A 424 9.58 14.46 25.47
N ARG A 425 10.46 14.44 26.45
CA ARG A 425 11.24 13.30 26.91
C ARG A 425 10.92 13.01 28.38
N PRO A 426 11.12 11.77 28.85
CA PRO A 426 11.08 11.49 30.28
C PRO A 426 11.97 12.46 31.07
N GLY A 427 11.37 13.19 32.01
CA GLY A 427 12.06 14.19 32.85
C GLY A 427 12.13 15.61 32.28
N GLU A 428 11.74 15.83 31.02
CA GLU A 428 11.66 17.16 30.42
C GLU A 428 10.44 17.92 30.95
N GLU A 429 10.63 19.18 31.33
CA GLU A 429 9.54 20.07 31.72
C GLU A 429 8.87 20.67 30.48
N LEU A 430 7.55 20.54 30.39
CA LEU A 430 6.75 21.12 29.31
C LEU A 430 6.14 22.43 29.80
N ASP A 431 6.76 23.54 29.38
CA ASP A 431 6.33 24.89 29.75
C ASP A 431 5.21 25.44 28.84
N ALA A 432 4.62 26.56 29.24
CA ALA A 432 3.47 27.16 28.56
C ALA A 432 3.75 27.65 27.12
N SER A 433 5.02 27.81 26.73
CA SER A 433 5.39 28.23 25.38
C SER A 433 5.12 27.15 24.33
N LEU A 434 4.96 25.89 24.73
CA LEU A 434 4.65 24.77 23.84
C LEU A 434 3.21 24.82 23.30
N TRP A 435 2.25 25.30 24.10
CA TRP A 435 0.83 25.17 23.79
C TRP A 435 0.42 25.88 22.49
N PRO A 436 0.82 27.14 22.24
CA PRO A 436 0.55 27.80 20.97
C PRO A 436 1.18 27.07 19.77
N GLU A 437 2.37 26.49 19.95
CA GLU A 437 3.03 25.74 18.88
C GLU A 437 2.31 24.45 18.55
N LEU A 438 1.92 23.70 19.57
CA LEU A 438 1.16 22.47 19.39
C LEU A 438 -0.22 22.75 18.78
N ALA A 439 -0.90 23.82 19.18
CA ALA A 439 -2.16 24.24 18.58
C ALA A 439 -2.01 24.51 17.08
N ARG A 440 -0.98 25.28 16.69
CA ARG A 440 -0.69 25.57 15.27
C ARG A 440 -0.31 24.32 14.49
N LEU A 441 0.48 23.43 15.09
CA LEU A 441 0.84 22.15 14.49
C LEU A 441 -0.41 21.30 14.23
N LEU A 442 -1.25 21.08 15.25
CA LEU A 442 -2.47 20.28 15.16
C LEU A 442 -3.48 20.88 14.16
N ALA A 443 -3.59 22.20 14.10
CA ALA A 443 -4.39 22.88 13.08
C ALA A 443 -3.86 22.62 11.66
N GLY A 444 -2.53 22.56 11.49
CA GLY A 444 -1.87 22.38 10.20
C GLY A 444 -1.86 20.94 9.66
N LEU A 445 -2.10 19.92 10.51
CA LEU A 445 -2.12 18.51 10.07
C LEU A 445 -3.31 18.16 9.16
N GLY A 446 -4.34 19.00 9.13
CA GLY A 446 -5.61 18.69 8.49
C GLY A 446 -6.53 17.84 9.38
N SER A 447 -7.83 17.91 9.10
CA SER A 447 -8.87 17.35 9.99
C SER A 447 -8.87 15.83 10.06
N ASP A 448 -8.59 15.12 8.95
CA ASP A 448 -8.57 13.64 8.92
C ASP A 448 -7.40 13.09 9.74
N VAL A 449 -6.19 13.61 9.52
CA VAL A 449 -4.98 13.20 10.27
C VAL A 449 -5.11 13.57 11.75
N GLY A 450 -5.59 14.77 12.05
CA GLY A 450 -5.79 15.24 13.43
C GLY A 450 -6.76 14.35 14.22
N ARG A 451 -7.88 13.93 13.61
CA ARG A 451 -8.87 13.03 14.25
C ARG A 451 -8.35 11.64 14.55
N ARG A 452 -7.34 11.19 13.80
CA ARG A 452 -6.70 9.87 13.97
C ARG A 452 -5.52 9.93 14.93
N ALA A 453 -4.98 11.12 15.18
CA ALA A 453 -3.78 11.29 15.99
C ALA A 453 -3.98 10.83 17.44
N ARG A 454 -2.91 10.29 18.01
CA ARG A 454 -2.80 9.95 19.43
C ARG A 454 -1.65 10.72 20.03
N LEU A 455 -1.90 11.38 21.16
CA LEU A 455 -0.91 12.17 21.87
C LEU A 455 -0.29 11.34 23.00
N TYR A 456 1.03 11.15 22.97
CA TYR A 456 1.80 10.52 24.03
C TYR A 456 2.69 11.57 24.69
N VAL A 457 2.46 11.81 25.97
CA VAL A 457 3.15 12.86 26.74
C VAL A 457 4.17 12.19 27.64
N HIS A 458 5.45 12.34 27.29
CA HIS A 458 6.58 11.77 28.03
C HIS A 458 7.17 12.76 29.03
N GLY A 459 7.07 14.06 28.74
CA GLY A 459 7.48 15.14 29.64
C GLY A 459 6.48 15.41 30.76
N THR A 460 6.86 16.30 31.69
CA THR A 460 6.01 16.75 32.79
C THR A 460 5.43 18.12 32.47
N ALA A 461 4.12 18.18 32.24
CA ALA A 461 3.42 19.44 32.01
C ALA A 461 3.23 20.23 33.31
N THR A 462 3.64 21.50 33.31
CA THR A 462 3.58 22.41 34.48
C THR A 462 2.16 22.64 35.01
N ASP A 463 1.16 22.49 34.16
CA ASP A 463 -0.26 22.68 34.47
C ASP A 463 -1.01 21.36 34.75
N GLY A 464 -0.28 20.26 34.96
CA GLY A 464 -0.86 18.92 35.12
C GLY A 464 -1.51 18.36 33.84
N GLY A 465 -1.15 18.91 32.68
CA GLY A 465 -1.64 18.50 31.36
C GLY A 465 -3.02 19.05 31.00
N ARG A 466 -3.50 20.10 31.68
CA ARG A 466 -4.83 20.68 31.42
C ARG A 466 -4.90 21.25 29.99
N ALA A 467 -3.92 22.07 29.61
CA ALA A 467 -3.80 22.65 28.28
C ALA A 467 -3.72 21.57 27.20
N LEU A 468 -2.96 20.50 27.42
CA LEU A 468 -2.86 19.37 26.49
C LEU A 468 -4.21 18.68 26.26
N ARG A 469 -5.01 18.47 27.32
CA ARG A 469 -6.37 17.90 27.18
C ARG A 469 -7.29 18.86 26.44
N THR A 470 -7.21 20.16 26.73
CA THR A 470 -7.99 21.19 26.01
C THR A 470 -7.64 21.22 24.53
N LEU A 471 -6.35 21.24 24.17
CA LEU A 471 -5.89 21.20 22.78
C LEU A 471 -6.33 19.92 22.07
N ALA A 472 -6.17 18.77 22.72
CA ALA A 472 -6.60 17.50 22.18
C ALA A 472 -8.11 17.48 21.85
N ALA A 473 -8.94 18.00 22.77
CA ALA A 473 -10.39 18.11 22.54
C ALA A 473 -10.72 19.09 21.40
N GLN A 474 -10.07 20.25 21.35
CA GLN A 474 -10.30 21.27 20.32
C GLN A 474 -9.96 20.76 18.91
N HIS A 475 -8.90 19.97 18.78
CA HIS A 475 -8.43 19.45 17.49
C HIS A 475 -8.91 18.01 17.19
N GLY A 476 -9.76 17.43 18.05
CA GLY A 476 -10.34 16.11 17.85
C GLY A 476 -9.36 14.94 17.97
N VAL A 477 -8.25 15.10 18.69
CA VAL A 477 -7.24 14.05 18.91
C VAL A 477 -7.89 12.86 19.64
N ARG A 478 -7.71 11.65 19.09
CA ARG A 478 -8.42 10.43 19.54
C ARG A 478 -8.13 10.04 20.98
N THR A 479 -6.89 10.20 21.42
CA THR A 479 -6.47 9.80 22.77
C THR A 479 -5.27 10.61 23.24
N VAL A 480 -5.23 10.93 24.53
CA VAL A 480 -4.05 11.48 25.21
C VAL A 480 -3.59 10.50 26.27
N ARG A 481 -2.32 10.10 26.23
CA ARG A 481 -1.69 9.22 27.21
C ARG A 481 -0.53 9.96 27.86
N PHE A 482 -0.55 10.01 29.19
CA PHE A 482 0.56 10.56 29.98
C PHE A 482 1.42 9.39 30.47
N ALA A 483 2.73 9.51 30.33
CA ALA A 483 3.65 8.58 30.95
C ALA A 483 3.43 8.58 32.47
N PRO A 484 3.44 7.41 33.14
CA PRO A 484 3.33 7.37 34.60
C PRO A 484 4.48 8.18 35.19
N ARG A 485 4.15 9.18 36.02
CA ARG A 485 5.13 9.96 36.77
C ARG A 485 5.92 8.97 37.61
N ARG A 486 7.23 8.80 37.34
CA ARG A 486 8.09 8.05 38.26
C ARG A 486 7.97 8.74 39.61
N ALA A 487 7.36 8.06 40.57
CA ALA A 487 7.35 8.52 41.94
C ALA A 487 8.81 8.68 42.33
N THR A 488 9.23 9.92 42.58
CA THR A 488 10.48 10.16 43.30
C THR A 488 10.37 9.33 44.57
N ALA A 489 11.17 8.27 44.66
CA ALA A 489 11.37 7.56 45.91
C ALA A 489 11.83 8.61 46.92
N GLN A 490 10.91 9.10 47.74
CA GLN A 490 11.28 9.86 48.91
C GLN A 490 12.17 8.92 49.70
N ALA A 491 13.45 9.29 49.82
CA ALA A 491 14.37 8.63 50.71
C ALA A 491 13.66 8.49 52.07
N PRO A 492 13.65 7.31 52.71
CA PRO A 492 13.11 7.18 54.04
C PRO A 492 13.86 8.18 54.92
N GLN A 493 13.14 9.15 55.46
CA GLN A 493 13.68 10.00 56.51
C GLN A 493 13.91 9.08 57.72
N THR A 494 15.12 8.56 57.84
CA THR A 494 15.61 7.88 59.02
C THR A 494 15.60 8.86 60.19
N GLY A 495 14.60 8.69 61.06
CA GLY A 495 14.81 8.52 62.50
C GLY A 495 15.40 9.70 63.27
N GLY A 496 14.53 10.60 63.72
CA GLY A 496 14.72 11.31 64.99
C GLY A 496 13.96 10.58 66.10
N ALA A 497 14.70 10.01 67.05
CA ALA A 497 14.22 9.23 68.18
C ALA A 497 13.25 10.00 69.10
N VAL A 498 12.31 9.29 69.75
CA VAL A 498 11.96 9.46 71.20
C VAL A 498 11.17 8.22 71.70
N SER A 499 11.75 7.60 72.72
CA SER A 499 11.19 6.90 73.89
C SER A 499 10.28 5.66 73.81
N ARG A 500 10.88 4.57 74.32
CA ARG A 500 10.32 3.42 75.04
C ARG A 500 9.26 3.84 76.08
N PRO A 501 8.24 3.00 76.34
CA PRO A 501 8.24 2.27 77.61
C PRO A 501 7.97 0.77 77.50
N GLN A 502 8.48 0.06 78.50
CA GLN A 502 8.35 -1.37 78.76
C GLN A 502 6.91 -1.76 79.15
N GLY A 503 6.51 -3.01 78.91
CA GLY A 503 5.49 -3.64 79.77
C GLY A 503 4.69 -4.81 79.18
N VAL A 504 5.10 -6.00 79.62
CA VAL A 504 4.26 -7.19 79.92
C VAL A 504 3.92 -8.16 78.78
N ALA A 505 4.33 -9.41 79.06
CA ALA A 505 4.14 -10.64 78.33
C ALA A 505 2.69 -11.12 78.28
N SER A 506 2.35 -11.93 77.26
CA SER A 506 1.61 -13.20 77.37
C SER A 506 1.56 -13.89 76.00
N ASP A 507 2.25 -15.02 75.89
CA ASP A 507 1.97 -16.14 74.96
C ASP A 507 0.82 -17.00 75.58
N PRO A 508 0.17 -18.01 74.95
CA PRO A 508 0.69 -18.87 73.89
C PRO A 508 -0.30 -19.51 72.86
N ARG A 509 0.25 -20.36 71.98
CA ARG A 509 -0.32 -21.55 71.27
C ARG A 509 -1.15 -21.31 69.98
N ALA A 510 -1.11 -22.13 68.92
CA ALA A 510 -0.36 -23.34 68.57
C ALA A 510 -0.61 -23.73 67.08
N GLY A 511 0.32 -24.50 66.49
CA GLY A 511 0.09 -25.45 65.36
C GLY A 511 0.24 -24.87 63.93
N THR A 512 0.81 -25.54 62.92
CA THR A 512 1.31 -26.92 62.77
C THR A 512 2.22 -26.99 61.53
N ALA A 513 3.22 -27.87 61.60
CA ALA A 513 4.30 -28.22 60.68
C ALA A 513 3.82 -28.94 59.37
N VAL A 514 4.43 -28.72 58.18
CA VAL A 514 5.42 -29.58 57.44
C VAL A 514 4.82 -30.27 56.18
N PRO A 515 5.55 -30.68 55.10
CA PRO A 515 6.68 -30.10 54.34
C PRO A 515 6.57 -30.23 52.78
N ARG A 516 7.61 -29.75 52.07
CA ARG A 516 7.97 -29.97 50.64
C ARG A 516 8.27 -31.43 50.26
N PRO A 517 8.26 -31.76 48.95
CA PRO A 517 9.22 -32.69 48.35
C PRO A 517 10.08 -32.08 47.22
N GLN A 518 11.29 -32.62 47.09
CA GLN A 518 12.35 -32.35 46.11
C GLN A 518 12.47 -33.50 45.09
N GLY A 519 13.02 -33.18 43.90
CA GLY A 519 13.84 -34.07 43.04
C GLY A 519 13.07 -35.05 42.13
N ALA A 520 13.57 -35.53 40.99
CA ALA A 520 14.77 -35.29 40.17
C ALA A 520 14.58 -36.04 38.82
N ALA A 521 15.25 -35.63 37.76
CA ALA A 521 15.46 -36.41 36.51
C ALA A 521 16.49 -37.54 36.75
N PRO A 522 16.67 -38.60 35.90
CA PRO A 522 17.25 -38.47 34.53
C PRO A 522 16.90 -39.58 33.46
N ASP A 523 16.97 -39.20 32.16
CA ASP A 523 17.66 -39.81 30.96
C ASP A 523 17.48 -41.33 30.55
N PRO A 524 18.11 -41.88 29.46
CA PRO A 524 17.76 -41.87 28.02
C PRO A 524 17.54 -43.27 27.33
N ALA A 525 17.25 -43.23 26.00
CA ALA A 525 17.62 -44.17 24.91
C ALA A 525 16.68 -45.30 24.40
N ARG A 526 16.42 -45.31 23.07
CA ARG A 526 16.38 -46.46 22.09
C ARG A 526 15.92 -45.94 20.71
N ARG A 527 16.66 -45.96 19.59
CA ARG A 527 17.20 -47.02 18.68
C ARG A 527 16.18 -47.87 17.88
N GLY A 528 16.30 -47.78 16.54
CA GLY A 528 15.88 -48.73 15.49
C GLY A 528 15.17 -48.01 14.33
N GLY A 529 15.44 -48.15 13.02
CA GLY A 529 16.41 -48.92 12.22
C GLY A 529 15.99 -48.88 10.74
N VAL A 530 16.95 -48.59 9.83
CA VAL A 530 17.18 -49.07 8.44
C VAL A 530 16.01 -49.26 7.45
N ALA A 531 16.09 -48.58 6.28
CA ALA A 531 16.09 -49.21 4.94
C ALA A 531 16.40 -48.20 3.81
N VAL A 532 17.31 -48.60 2.91
CA VAL A 532 17.66 -47.98 1.62
C VAL A 532 17.01 -48.82 0.50
N PRO A 533 16.71 -48.25 -0.68
CA PRO A 533 17.24 -48.92 -1.87
C PRO A 533 17.83 -47.96 -2.94
N ARG A 534 18.71 -48.59 -3.71
CA ARG A 534 19.61 -48.08 -4.74
C ARG A 534 18.92 -48.09 -6.11
N VAL A 535 19.15 -47.04 -6.90
CA VAL A 535 19.35 -46.94 -8.36
C VAL A 535 18.88 -48.10 -9.26
N LEU A 536 18.12 -47.76 -10.32
CA LEU A 536 18.25 -48.31 -11.67
C LEU A 536 17.74 -47.30 -12.72
N ARG A 537 18.67 -46.84 -13.59
CA ARG A 537 18.41 -46.35 -14.97
C ARG A 537 18.25 -47.58 -15.88
N PRO A 538 17.56 -47.51 -17.03
CA PRO A 538 17.97 -46.73 -18.22
C PRO A 538 17.31 -45.36 -18.35
#